data_AF-A0A0P4W5Y8-F1
#
_entry.id   AF-A0A0P4W5Y8-F1
#
_cell.length_a   1.000
_cell.length_b   1.000
_cell.length_c   1.000
_cell.angle_alpha   90.00
_cell.angle_beta   90.00
_cell.angle_gamma   90.00
#
_symmetry.space_group_name_H-M   'P 1'
#
loop_
_entity.id
_entity.type
_entity.pdbx_description
1 polymer ?
#
loop_
_entity_poly.entity_id
_entity_poly.type
_entity_poly.pdbx_seq_one_letter_code
_entity_poly.pdbx_strand_id
1 'polypeptide(L)'
;MGNSSVKEAAEEAKGNRSLNLSCKLTPKQYVKHTSGEFIEGCLLALPWEIYYNTVSMYENVNASFNFISEIPEELSLHVPHLKFLNLSHNQITSLPHSFSLLLHLRVLDLSYNRFKVVPEALTGLEKLHTLNLANNNITELPVTLAKLTSLEKLNISNNCLRALPGSLVECPKLHVLVTQGNELIHPPQAICDTGSEATLLFLRERHLQQTRPAAKVSIFTRVRGVQVVASVSNPESASMEYRQAQGMSRTNKLKCPLMPPACATSLTPDQLTDSLLGLSSSINFRTVVWCGHQRCNGSQHRRTYR
;
A
#
# COMPACT_ATOMS: atom_id res chain seq x y z
N MET A 1 -1.73 -24.40 40.19
CA MET A 1 -2.52 -23.51 41.06
C MET A 1 -2.63 -22.08 40.51
N GLY A 2 -2.50 -21.84 39.20
CA GLY A 2 -2.59 -20.50 38.60
C GLY A 2 -4.01 -20.02 38.25
N ASN A 3 -5.03 -20.88 38.35
CA ASN A 3 -6.39 -20.57 37.88
C ASN A 3 -7.24 -19.76 38.88
N SER A 4 -6.83 -19.63 40.15
CA SER A 4 -7.56 -18.79 41.12
C SER A 4 -7.42 -17.30 40.80
N SER A 5 -6.22 -16.85 40.40
CA SER A 5 -5.95 -15.46 40.04
C SER A 5 -6.66 -15.02 38.75
N VAL A 6 -6.96 -15.95 37.85
CA VAL A 6 -7.69 -15.66 36.59
C VAL A 6 -9.17 -15.38 36.88
N LYS A 7 -9.77 -16.12 37.82
CA LYS A 7 -11.17 -15.90 38.22
C LYS A 7 -11.36 -14.57 38.96
N GLU A 8 -10.42 -14.21 39.84
CA GLU A 8 -10.42 -12.90 40.51
C GLU A 8 -10.22 -11.74 39.52
N ALA A 9 -9.28 -11.87 38.57
CA ALA A 9 -9.05 -10.86 37.53
C ALA A 9 -10.24 -10.72 36.55
N ALA A 10 -10.95 -11.81 36.26
CA ALA A 10 -12.16 -11.79 35.44
C ALA A 10 -13.37 -11.21 36.19
N GLU A 11 -13.45 -11.34 37.52
CA GLU A 11 -14.50 -10.72 38.34
C GLU A 11 -14.33 -9.21 38.48
N GLU A 12 -13.10 -8.72 38.66
CA GLU A 12 -12.79 -7.29 38.73
C GLU A 12 -13.03 -6.57 37.38
N ALA A 13 -13.02 -7.33 36.27
CA ALA A 13 -13.20 -6.82 34.92
C ALA A 13 -14.67 -6.55 34.51
N LYS A 14 -15.66 -6.99 35.31
CA LYS A 14 -17.10 -6.85 35.00
C LYS A 14 -17.58 -5.40 34.84
N GLY A 15 -16.80 -4.40 35.30
CA GLY A 15 -17.10 -2.98 35.12
C GLY A 15 -16.39 -2.28 33.94
N ASN A 16 -15.19 -2.72 33.54
CA ASN A 16 -14.26 -1.86 32.78
C ASN A 16 -13.83 -2.40 31.40
N ARG A 17 -14.41 -3.49 30.90
CA ARG A 17 -14.02 -4.14 29.61
C ARG A 17 -12.50 -4.35 29.47
N SER A 18 -11.79 -4.45 30.59
CA SER A 18 -10.34 -4.57 30.66
C SER A 18 -9.98 -5.81 31.45
N LEU A 19 -9.18 -6.70 30.87
CA LEU A 19 -8.70 -7.91 31.51
C LEU A 19 -7.19 -7.78 31.75
N ASN A 20 -6.78 -7.89 33.00
CA ASN A 20 -5.37 -7.88 33.37
C ASN A 20 -4.92 -9.26 33.86
N LEU A 21 -4.13 -9.93 33.02
CA LEU A 21 -3.47 -11.21 33.23
C LEU A 21 -1.95 -11.06 33.43
N SER A 22 -1.45 -9.84 33.64
CA SER A 22 -0.01 -9.62 33.81
C SER A 22 0.50 -10.25 35.11
N CYS A 23 1.66 -10.91 35.07
CA CYS A 23 2.31 -11.41 36.28
C CYS A 23 2.85 -10.22 37.11
N LYS A 24 2.42 -10.07 38.37
CA LYS A 24 2.94 -9.03 39.27
C LYS A 24 4.28 -9.50 39.87
N LEU A 25 5.37 -9.00 39.30
CA LEU A 25 6.73 -9.37 39.71
C LEU A 25 7.32 -8.39 40.73
N THR A 26 7.93 -8.90 41.80
CA THR A 26 8.81 -8.10 42.67
C THR A 26 10.15 -7.80 41.96
N PRO A 27 10.93 -6.78 42.37
CA PRO A 27 12.22 -6.48 41.72
C PRO A 27 13.19 -7.65 41.65
N LYS A 28 13.22 -8.51 42.69
CA LYS A 28 14.04 -9.74 42.70
C LYS A 28 13.54 -10.77 41.69
N GLN A 29 12.22 -10.93 41.58
CA GLN A 29 11.60 -11.82 40.59
C GLN A 29 11.76 -11.27 39.17
N TYR A 30 11.74 -9.96 38.96
CA TYR A 30 11.96 -9.37 37.64
C TYR A 30 13.33 -9.73 37.06
N VAL A 31 14.41 -9.64 37.85
CA VAL A 31 15.75 -10.02 37.40
C VAL A 31 15.77 -11.51 36.99
N LYS A 32 15.12 -12.36 37.78
CA LYS A 32 14.95 -13.79 37.47
C LYS A 32 14.12 -14.02 36.20
N HIS A 33 13.07 -13.23 35.99
CA HIS A 33 12.24 -13.30 34.77
C HIS A 33 13.06 -12.98 33.54
N THR A 34 13.87 -11.91 33.62
CA THR A 34 14.74 -11.49 32.52
C THR A 34 15.87 -12.47 32.23
N SER A 35 16.33 -13.23 33.23
CA SER A 35 17.28 -14.33 33.01
C SER A 35 16.63 -15.61 32.48
N GLY A 36 15.30 -15.65 32.39
CA GLY A 36 14.53 -16.80 31.91
C GLY A 36 14.25 -17.86 32.97
N GLU A 37 14.52 -17.57 34.26
CA GLU A 37 14.11 -18.44 35.36
C GLU A 37 12.59 -18.42 35.52
N PHE A 38 11.99 -19.60 35.63
CA PHE A 38 10.55 -19.73 35.86
C PHE A 38 10.16 -19.19 37.25
N ILE A 39 9.07 -18.44 37.29
CA ILE A 39 8.53 -17.82 38.50
C ILE A 39 7.13 -18.36 38.71
N GLU A 40 6.86 -18.87 39.90
CA GLU A 40 5.53 -19.33 40.28
C GLU A 40 4.51 -18.19 40.17
N GLY A 41 3.39 -18.45 39.50
CA GLY A 41 2.31 -17.49 39.28
C GLY A 41 2.29 -16.85 37.89
N CYS A 42 3.35 -16.97 37.10
CA CYS A 42 3.34 -16.50 35.72
C CYS A 42 2.72 -17.56 34.79
N LEU A 43 1.97 -17.07 33.80
CA LEU A 43 1.23 -17.91 32.87
C LEU A 43 2.16 -18.51 31.81
N LEU A 44 2.04 -19.81 31.56
CA LEU A 44 2.72 -20.49 30.44
C LEU A 44 1.90 -20.42 29.14
N ALA A 45 0.58 -20.26 29.28
CA ALA A 45 -0.37 -20.10 28.19
C ALA A 45 -1.51 -19.22 28.67
N LEU A 46 -2.23 -18.59 27.74
CA LEU A 46 -3.43 -17.85 28.09
C LEU A 46 -4.48 -18.81 28.69
N PRO A 47 -5.04 -18.50 29.87
CA PRO A 47 -5.95 -19.40 30.58
C PRO A 47 -7.26 -19.51 29.79
N TRP A 48 -7.46 -20.68 29.20
CA TRP A 48 -8.47 -20.87 28.17
C TRP A 48 -9.85 -21.28 28.68
N GLU A 49 -10.07 -21.24 29.98
CA GLU A 49 -11.41 -21.42 30.57
C GLU A 49 -12.41 -20.33 30.11
N ILE A 50 -11.95 -19.28 29.41
CA ILE A 50 -12.74 -18.23 28.74
C ILE A 50 -13.23 -18.66 27.33
N TYR A 51 -12.64 -19.71 26.74
CA TYR A 51 -12.88 -20.14 25.35
C TYR A 51 -14.10 -21.08 25.25
N TYR A 52 -14.61 -21.55 26.38
CA TYR A 52 -15.84 -22.33 26.42
C TYR A 52 -17.06 -21.39 26.38
N ASN A 53 -17.55 -21.15 25.17
CA ASN A 53 -18.94 -20.73 24.86
C ASN A 53 -19.34 -19.25 25.03
N THR A 54 -18.44 -18.27 25.16
CA THR A 54 -18.88 -16.85 25.13
C THR A 54 -17.88 -15.91 24.47
N VAL A 55 -18.38 -15.05 23.57
CA VAL A 55 -17.63 -13.92 23.03
C VAL A 55 -17.48 -12.88 24.13
N SER A 56 -16.24 -12.59 24.51
CA SER A 56 -15.92 -11.63 25.55
C SER A 56 -15.99 -10.20 25.02
N MET A 57 -16.46 -9.27 25.86
CA MET A 57 -16.57 -7.84 25.54
C MET A 57 -15.31 -7.05 25.92
N TYR A 58 -14.17 -7.73 26.08
CA TYR A 58 -12.92 -7.08 26.46
C TYR A 58 -12.37 -6.23 25.31
N GLU A 59 -12.08 -4.97 25.62
CA GLU A 59 -11.44 -4.03 24.71
C GLU A 59 -9.94 -3.90 25.03
N ASN A 60 -9.55 -4.13 26.27
CA ASN A 60 -8.17 -4.01 26.72
C ASN A 60 -7.72 -5.30 27.39
N VAL A 61 -6.68 -5.94 26.88
CA VAL A 61 -6.11 -7.14 27.49
C VAL A 61 -4.63 -6.87 27.74
N ASN A 62 -4.21 -7.05 28.99
CA ASN A 62 -2.80 -7.04 29.35
C ASN A 62 -2.40 -8.42 29.86
N ALA A 63 -1.50 -9.10 29.16
CA ALA A 63 -0.93 -10.39 29.56
C ALA A 63 0.62 -10.32 29.58
N SER A 64 1.17 -9.15 29.90
CA SER A 64 2.61 -8.92 29.97
C SER A 64 3.30 -9.69 31.12
N PHE A 65 4.62 -9.86 31.03
CA PHE A 65 5.46 -10.47 32.08
C PHE A 65 5.09 -11.92 32.39
N ASN A 66 4.65 -12.66 31.39
CA ASN A 66 4.36 -14.08 31.52
C ASN A 66 5.40 -14.91 30.75
N PHE A 67 5.21 -16.21 30.70
CA PHE A 67 6.04 -17.14 29.93
C PHE A 67 5.26 -17.74 28.78
N ILE A 68 4.35 -16.96 28.17
CA ILE A 68 3.49 -17.41 27.08
C ILE A 68 4.36 -17.66 25.85
N SER A 69 4.35 -18.89 25.34
CA SER A 69 5.09 -19.28 24.13
C SER A 69 4.23 -19.26 22.88
N GLU A 70 2.95 -19.58 23.01
CA GLU A 70 2.02 -19.76 21.89
C GLU A 70 0.70 -19.03 22.15
N ILE A 71 0.13 -18.48 21.07
CA ILE A 71 -1.19 -17.85 21.08
C ILE A 71 -2.16 -18.77 20.33
N PRO A 72 -3.29 -19.16 20.95
CA PRO A 72 -4.26 -20.04 20.29
C PRO A 72 -4.95 -19.34 19.12
N GLU A 73 -5.30 -20.12 18.09
CA GLU A 73 -5.94 -19.60 16.87
C GLU A 73 -7.32 -18.99 17.17
N GLU A 74 -8.00 -19.47 18.20
CA GLU A 74 -9.34 -19.05 18.57
C GLU A 74 -9.37 -17.71 19.31
N LEU A 75 -8.21 -17.14 19.70
CA LEU A 75 -8.16 -15.88 20.46
C LEU A 75 -8.99 -14.77 19.77
N SER A 76 -8.85 -14.64 18.46
CA SER A 76 -9.59 -13.63 17.70
C SER A 76 -11.11 -13.83 17.68
N LEU A 77 -11.58 -15.07 17.87
CA LEU A 77 -13.01 -15.39 17.96
C LEU A 77 -13.59 -15.01 19.32
N HIS A 78 -12.80 -15.13 20.38
CA HIS A 78 -13.26 -14.85 21.75
C HIS A 78 -13.15 -13.39 22.16
N VAL A 79 -12.22 -12.62 21.59
CA VAL A 79 -12.05 -11.17 21.88
C VAL A 79 -12.08 -10.32 20.61
N PRO A 80 -13.18 -10.34 19.83
CA PRO A 80 -13.24 -9.63 18.55
C PRO A 80 -13.23 -8.09 18.71
N HIS A 81 -13.61 -7.58 19.88
CA HIS A 81 -13.68 -6.14 20.18
C HIS A 81 -12.39 -5.55 20.74
N LEU A 82 -11.29 -6.31 20.73
CA LEU A 82 -10.03 -5.91 21.31
C LEU A 82 -9.44 -4.68 20.60
N LYS A 83 -9.08 -3.67 21.39
CA LYS A 83 -8.46 -2.41 20.95
C LYS A 83 -7.02 -2.29 21.43
N PHE A 84 -6.73 -2.77 22.64
CA PHE A 84 -5.41 -2.76 23.24
C PHE A 84 -5.01 -4.17 23.65
N LEU A 85 -3.84 -4.62 23.19
CA LEU A 85 -3.27 -5.90 23.56
C LEU A 85 -1.81 -5.72 23.92
N ASN A 86 -1.49 -6.00 25.19
CA ASN A 86 -0.11 -6.06 25.66
C ASN A 86 0.29 -7.51 25.93
N LEU A 87 1.25 -7.99 25.15
CA LEU A 87 1.88 -9.31 25.25
C LEU A 87 3.39 -9.18 25.47
N SER A 88 3.85 -8.03 25.98
CA SER A 88 5.26 -7.77 26.23
C SER A 88 5.86 -8.70 27.28
N HIS A 89 7.18 -8.92 27.22
CA HIS A 89 7.93 -9.75 28.17
C HIS A 89 7.38 -11.18 28.27
N ASN A 90 7.18 -11.82 27.13
CA ASN A 90 6.76 -13.21 26.98
C ASN A 90 7.80 -14.00 26.16
N GLN A 91 7.48 -15.24 25.77
CA GLN A 91 8.36 -16.10 24.99
C GLN A 91 7.78 -16.40 23.60
N ILE A 92 6.95 -15.50 23.07
CA ILE A 92 6.19 -15.71 21.83
C ILE A 92 7.14 -15.68 20.63
N THR A 93 7.00 -16.65 19.74
CA THR A 93 7.82 -16.79 18.53
C THR A 93 7.05 -16.54 17.24
N SER A 94 5.73 -16.78 17.25
CA SER A 94 4.83 -16.61 16.11
C SER A 94 3.44 -16.15 16.55
N LEU A 95 2.65 -15.65 15.61
CA LEU A 95 1.23 -15.34 15.79
C LEU A 95 0.40 -16.22 14.83
N PRO A 96 -0.78 -16.70 15.25
CA PRO A 96 -1.66 -17.47 14.38
C PRO A 96 -2.22 -16.61 13.26
N HIS A 97 -2.56 -17.22 12.12
CA HIS A 97 -3.12 -16.50 10.96
C HIS A 97 -4.42 -15.77 11.31
N SER A 98 -5.25 -16.36 12.17
CA SER A 98 -6.50 -15.78 12.68
C SER A 98 -6.29 -14.47 13.44
N PHE A 99 -5.07 -14.12 13.87
CA PHE A 99 -4.78 -12.86 14.55
C PHE A 99 -5.10 -11.64 13.67
N SER A 100 -5.09 -11.80 12.34
CA SER A 100 -5.51 -10.76 11.39
C SER A 100 -6.98 -10.37 11.50
N LEU A 101 -7.80 -11.18 12.18
CA LEU A 101 -9.24 -10.94 12.39
C LEU A 101 -9.53 -9.96 13.54
N LEU A 102 -8.51 -9.50 14.27
CA LEU A 102 -8.66 -8.47 15.31
C LEU A 102 -8.81 -7.07 14.69
N LEU A 103 -9.88 -6.87 13.92
CA LEU A 103 -10.13 -5.68 13.08
C LEU A 103 -10.26 -4.37 13.86
N HIS A 104 -10.44 -4.44 15.18
CA HIS A 104 -10.56 -3.28 16.07
C HIS A 104 -9.28 -2.92 16.81
N LEU A 105 -8.21 -3.72 16.65
CA LEU A 105 -6.97 -3.55 17.39
C LEU A 105 -6.27 -2.25 16.96
N ARG A 106 -5.93 -1.42 17.95
CA ARG A 106 -5.28 -0.12 17.75
C ARG A 106 -3.87 -0.10 18.30
N VAL A 107 -3.62 -0.80 19.40
CA VAL A 107 -2.32 -0.84 20.06
C VAL A 107 -1.95 -2.28 20.32
N LEU A 108 -0.79 -2.67 19.83
CA LEU A 108 -0.22 -3.99 20.03
C LEU A 108 1.22 -3.86 20.54
N ASP A 109 1.45 -4.38 21.73
CA ASP A 109 2.79 -4.50 22.30
C ASP A 109 3.24 -5.96 22.33
N LEU A 110 4.27 -6.24 21.53
CA LEU A 110 4.95 -7.53 21.42
C LEU A 110 6.44 -7.39 21.78
N SER A 111 6.81 -6.34 22.51
CA SER A 111 8.20 -6.12 22.91
C SER A 111 8.71 -7.18 23.87
N TYR A 112 10.01 -7.42 23.89
CA TYR A 112 10.63 -8.45 24.75
C TYR A 112 9.99 -9.82 24.54
N ASN A 113 9.94 -10.26 23.28
CA ASN A 113 9.53 -11.60 22.87
C ASN A 113 10.68 -12.24 22.07
N ARG A 114 10.41 -13.32 21.33
CA ARG A 114 11.41 -14.09 20.58
C ARG A 114 11.09 -14.14 19.09
N PHE A 115 10.45 -13.10 18.55
CA PHE A 115 10.12 -13.03 17.12
C PHE A 115 11.41 -12.93 16.29
N LYS A 116 11.56 -13.85 15.32
CA LYS A 116 12.64 -13.81 14.31
C LYS A 116 12.22 -13.12 13.02
N VAL A 117 10.93 -13.20 12.71
CA VAL A 117 10.29 -12.61 11.52
C VAL A 117 8.99 -11.98 11.98
N VAL A 118 8.59 -10.89 11.34
CA VAL A 118 7.29 -10.28 11.59
C VAL A 118 6.20 -11.15 10.95
N PRO A 119 5.22 -11.66 11.71
CA PRO A 119 4.21 -12.57 11.17
C PRO A 119 3.26 -11.84 10.22
N GLU A 120 2.89 -12.51 9.12
CA GLU A 120 1.96 -11.96 8.11
C GLU A 120 0.58 -11.64 8.70
N ALA A 121 0.21 -12.30 9.79
CA ALA A 121 -1.05 -12.05 10.49
C ALA A 121 -1.22 -10.58 10.95
N LEU A 122 -0.12 -9.84 11.14
CA LEU A 122 -0.20 -8.41 11.46
C LEU A 122 -0.73 -7.57 10.29
N THR A 123 -0.57 -8.03 9.05
CA THR A 123 -0.90 -7.24 7.85
C THR A 123 -2.40 -6.95 7.69
N GLY A 124 -3.27 -7.74 8.32
CA GLY A 124 -4.73 -7.51 8.30
C GLY A 124 -5.24 -6.51 9.34
N LEU A 125 -4.37 -5.98 10.20
CA LEU A 125 -4.75 -5.08 11.29
C LEU A 125 -4.85 -3.62 10.82
N GLU A 126 -5.79 -3.32 9.91
CA GLU A 126 -5.89 -2.01 9.24
C GLU A 126 -6.06 -0.80 10.19
N LYS A 127 -6.62 -1.03 11.38
CA LYS A 127 -6.83 -0.01 12.42
C LYS A 127 -5.69 0.09 13.44
N LEU A 128 -4.58 -0.60 13.23
CA LEU A 128 -3.45 -0.55 14.15
C LEU A 128 -2.75 0.81 14.04
N HIS A 129 -2.66 1.53 15.15
CA HIS A 129 -2.00 2.85 15.25
C HIS A 129 -0.60 2.72 15.85
N THR A 130 -0.41 1.81 16.81
CA THR A 130 0.86 1.63 17.51
C THR A 130 1.24 0.15 17.52
N LEU A 131 2.42 -0.14 16.99
CA LEU A 131 3.02 -1.47 17.00
C LEU A 131 4.40 -1.39 17.66
N ASN A 132 4.56 -2.13 18.76
CA ASN A 132 5.84 -2.25 19.46
C ASN A 132 6.39 -3.68 19.29
N LEU A 133 7.51 -3.79 18.61
CA LEU A 133 8.27 -5.02 18.36
C LEU A 133 9.70 -4.90 18.92
N ALA A 134 9.94 -3.96 19.83
CA ALA A 134 11.27 -3.74 20.40
C ALA A 134 11.79 -4.96 21.17
N ASN A 135 13.12 -5.14 21.22
CA ASN A 135 13.75 -6.25 21.95
C ASN A 135 13.23 -7.62 21.50
N ASN A 136 13.30 -7.87 20.20
CA ASN A 136 13.06 -9.17 19.59
C ASN A 136 14.32 -9.59 18.81
N ASN A 137 14.24 -10.66 18.03
CA ASN A 137 15.34 -11.16 17.19
C ASN A 137 15.02 -10.98 15.70
N ILE A 138 14.30 -9.92 15.34
CA ILE A 138 13.81 -9.71 13.98
C ILE A 138 14.98 -9.38 13.06
N THR A 139 15.17 -10.16 12.00
CA THR A 139 16.25 -9.96 11.03
C THR A 139 15.82 -9.14 9.81
N GLU A 140 14.53 -9.18 9.48
CA GLU A 140 13.96 -8.47 8.34
C GLU A 140 12.53 -8.02 8.61
N LEU A 141 12.14 -6.90 8.00
CA LEU A 141 10.76 -6.43 7.97
C LEU A 141 10.13 -6.75 6.62
N PRO A 142 8.92 -7.34 6.60
CA PRO A 142 8.24 -7.65 5.35
C PRO A 142 7.71 -6.38 4.68
N VAL A 143 7.72 -6.37 3.35
CA VAL A 143 7.17 -5.26 2.54
C VAL A 143 5.68 -5.04 2.82
N THR A 144 4.98 -6.11 3.20
CA THR A 144 3.55 -6.10 3.53
C THR A 144 3.18 -5.30 4.78
N LEU A 145 4.15 -4.92 5.62
CA LEU A 145 3.92 -4.03 6.76
C LEU A 145 3.37 -2.66 6.33
N ALA A 146 3.67 -2.25 5.09
CA ALA A 146 3.13 -1.06 4.44
C ALA A 146 1.59 -1.05 4.30
N LYS A 147 0.94 -2.22 4.38
CA LYS A 147 -0.53 -2.34 4.33
C LYS A 147 -1.22 -1.75 5.56
N LEU A 148 -0.48 -1.50 6.65
CA LEU A 148 -1.00 -0.91 7.87
C LEU A 148 -1.25 0.60 7.70
N THR A 149 -2.30 0.96 6.97
CA THR A 149 -2.61 2.35 6.59
C THR A 149 -2.87 3.30 7.75
N SER A 150 -3.27 2.78 8.92
CA SER A 150 -3.48 3.56 10.14
C SER A 150 -2.26 3.66 11.05
N LEU A 151 -1.14 3.01 10.71
CA LEU A 151 0.02 2.93 11.60
C LEU A 151 0.69 4.30 11.74
N GLU A 152 0.81 4.76 12.98
CA GLU A 152 1.38 6.05 13.36
C GLU A 152 2.75 5.89 14.03
N LYS A 153 2.87 4.83 14.85
CA LYS A 153 4.05 4.56 15.67
C LYS A 153 4.51 3.12 15.49
N LEU A 154 5.74 2.96 15.03
CA LEU A 154 6.42 1.68 14.90
C LEU A 154 7.71 1.70 15.72
N ASN A 155 7.80 0.82 16.71
CA ASN A 155 9.02 0.60 17.46
C ASN A 155 9.60 -0.78 17.10
N ILE A 156 10.81 -0.77 16.54
CA ILE A 156 11.57 -1.96 16.16
C ILE A 156 13.00 -1.90 16.75
N SER A 157 13.19 -1.13 17.83
CA SER A 157 14.49 -0.98 18.48
C SER A 157 15.01 -2.30 19.04
N ASN A 158 16.33 -2.45 19.17
CA ASN A 158 16.98 -3.63 19.73
C ASN A 158 16.52 -4.92 19.03
N ASN A 159 16.69 -4.96 17.71
CA ASN A 159 16.48 -6.13 16.86
C ASN A 159 17.76 -6.39 16.05
N CYS A 160 17.73 -7.35 15.13
CA CYS A 160 18.87 -7.70 14.28
C CYS A 160 18.67 -7.22 12.83
N LEU A 161 18.02 -6.08 12.64
CA LEU A 161 17.71 -5.57 11.30
C LEU A 161 18.96 -4.98 10.63
N ARG A 162 19.15 -5.34 9.35
CA ARG A 162 20.22 -4.77 8.50
C ARG A 162 19.70 -3.74 7.50
N ALA A 163 18.43 -3.81 7.14
CA ALA A 163 17.79 -2.87 6.23
C ALA A 163 16.33 -2.66 6.58
N LEU A 164 15.81 -1.49 6.21
CA LEU A 164 14.39 -1.17 6.27
C LEU A 164 13.79 -1.17 4.86
N PRO A 165 12.59 -1.75 4.66
CA PRO A 165 11.94 -1.74 3.36
C PRO A 165 11.49 -0.32 3.01
N GLY A 166 11.72 0.08 1.75
CA GLY A 166 11.28 1.39 1.24
C GLY A 166 9.76 1.57 1.26
N SER A 167 8.99 0.47 1.34
CA SER A 167 7.53 0.50 1.43
C SER A 167 7.01 1.08 2.75
N LEU A 168 7.84 1.24 3.80
CA LEU A 168 7.43 1.92 5.03
C LEU A 168 6.96 3.36 4.78
N VAL A 169 7.43 3.99 3.70
CA VAL A 169 7.02 5.34 3.28
C VAL A 169 5.58 5.36 2.73
N GLU A 170 5.04 4.22 2.32
CA GLU A 170 3.67 4.08 1.84
C GLU A 170 2.66 4.14 2.99
N CYS A 171 3.08 3.96 4.24
CA CYS A 171 2.24 4.20 5.42
C CYS A 171 1.97 5.71 5.58
N PRO A 172 0.74 6.20 5.31
CA PRO A 172 0.49 7.64 5.20
C PRO A 172 0.55 8.38 6.53
N LYS A 173 0.36 7.68 7.66
CA LYS A 173 0.31 8.26 9.01
C LYS A 173 1.56 8.00 9.84
N LEU A 174 2.52 7.23 9.34
CA LEU A 174 3.71 6.83 10.09
C LEU A 174 4.63 8.04 10.26
N HIS A 175 4.85 8.45 11.50
CA HIS A 175 5.71 9.58 11.85
C HIS A 175 6.69 9.25 12.99
N VAL A 176 6.34 8.28 13.84
CA VAL A 176 7.27 7.74 14.85
C VAL A 176 7.80 6.40 14.39
N LEU A 177 9.09 6.36 14.08
CA LEU A 177 9.83 5.16 13.73
C LEU A 177 11.08 5.09 14.62
N VAL A 178 11.12 4.12 15.52
CA VAL A 178 12.25 3.92 16.43
C VAL A 178 13.01 2.67 15.99
N THR A 179 14.26 2.85 15.56
CA THR A 179 15.12 1.77 15.02
C THR A 179 16.46 1.65 15.75
N GLN A 180 16.61 2.30 16.90
CA GLN A 180 17.83 2.28 17.71
C GLN A 180 18.23 0.85 18.10
N GLY A 181 19.53 0.59 18.28
CA GLY A 181 20.01 -0.73 18.68
C GLY A 181 19.82 -1.81 17.62
N ASN A 182 19.78 -1.42 16.35
CA ASN A 182 19.93 -2.33 15.21
C ASN A 182 21.28 -2.11 14.52
N GLU A 183 21.64 -2.96 13.58
CA GLU A 183 22.85 -2.85 12.76
C GLU A 183 22.48 -2.44 11.32
N LEU A 184 21.72 -1.35 11.19
CA LEU A 184 21.19 -0.93 9.90
C LEU A 184 22.29 -0.36 8.98
N ILE A 185 22.39 -0.96 7.79
CA ILE A 185 23.24 -0.51 6.68
C ILE A 185 22.43 0.42 5.76
N HIS A 186 21.14 0.15 5.59
CA HIS A 186 20.25 0.89 4.71
C HIS A 186 18.86 1.08 5.34
N PRO A 187 18.53 2.27 5.88
CA PRO A 187 19.37 3.45 6.09
C PRO A 187 20.55 3.19 7.03
N PRO A 188 21.70 3.90 6.91
CA PRO A 188 22.76 3.83 7.89
C PRO A 188 22.26 4.16 9.30
N GLN A 189 22.70 3.40 10.31
CA GLN A 189 22.26 3.59 11.70
C GLN A 189 22.50 5.03 12.20
N ALA A 190 23.57 5.69 11.78
CA ALA A 190 23.83 7.09 12.15
C ALA A 190 22.69 8.05 11.73
N ILE A 191 22.04 7.81 10.58
CA ILE A 191 20.87 8.59 10.16
C ILE A 191 19.66 8.22 11.03
N CYS A 192 19.51 6.93 11.32
CA CYS A 192 18.44 6.44 12.19
C CYS A 192 18.47 7.08 13.59
N ASP A 193 19.68 7.24 14.13
CA ASP A 193 19.89 7.78 15.47
C ASP A 193 19.60 9.30 15.55
N THR A 194 19.62 10.02 14.42
CA THR A 194 19.21 11.44 14.39
C THR A 194 17.71 11.64 14.61
N GLY A 195 16.89 10.65 14.30
CA GLY A 195 15.45 10.68 14.53
C GLY A 195 14.61 9.96 13.47
N SER A 196 13.33 9.81 13.80
CA SER A 196 12.35 9.16 12.92
C SER A 196 12.13 9.91 11.61
N GLU A 197 12.02 11.23 11.66
CA GLU A 197 11.83 12.08 10.48
C GLU A 197 12.97 11.95 9.48
N ALA A 198 14.22 11.99 9.94
CA ALA A 198 15.40 11.83 9.08
C ALA A 198 15.43 10.45 8.42
N THR A 199 15.07 9.41 9.17
CA THR A 199 14.97 8.03 8.66
C THR A 199 13.91 7.93 7.56
N LEU A 200 12.71 8.47 7.81
CA LEU A 200 11.60 8.45 6.84
C LEU A 200 11.92 9.29 5.60
N LEU A 201 12.59 10.43 5.75
CA LEU A 201 13.06 11.25 4.63
C LEU A 201 14.06 10.49 3.75
N PHE A 202 15.06 9.84 4.36
CA PHE A 202 16.02 9.01 3.63
C PHE A 202 15.33 7.89 2.86
N LEU A 203 14.37 7.19 3.50
CA LEU A 203 13.59 6.14 2.85
C LEU A 203 12.77 6.70 1.68
N ARG A 204 12.16 7.88 1.83
CA ARG A 204 11.36 8.53 0.79
C ARG A 204 12.22 8.92 -0.41
N GLU A 205 13.38 9.52 -0.19
CA GLU A 205 14.32 9.86 -1.26
C GLU A 205 14.77 8.63 -2.05
N ARG A 206 15.13 7.56 -1.34
CA ARG A 206 15.53 6.29 -1.96
C ARG A 206 14.39 5.63 -2.73
N HIS A 207 13.18 5.63 -2.16
CA HIS A 207 12.00 5.08 -2.82
C HIS A 207 11.67 5.82 -4.13
N LEU A 208 11.80 7.15 -4.14
CA LEU A 208 11.64 7.97 -5.36
C LEU A 208 12.70 7.66 -6.42
N GLN A 209 13.93 7.38 -6.02
CA GLN A 209 14.99 7.00 -6.97
C GLN A 209 14.73 5.63 -7.59
N GLN A 210 14.18 4.67 -6.84
CA GLN A 210 13.86 3.32 -7.32
C GLN A 210 12.59 3.29 -8.19
N THR A 211 11.60 4.14 -7.90
CA THR A 211 10.34 4.20 -8.65
C THR A 211 10.40 5.08 -9.89
N ARG A 212 11.44 5.90 -10.05
CA ARG A 212 11.67 6.64 -11.30
C ARG A 212 11.78 5.64 -12.45
N PRO A 213 10.89 5.69 -13.46
CA PRO A 213 11.05 4.85 -14.63
C PRO A 213 12.41 5.17 -15.23
N ALA A 214 13.23 4.14 -15.48
CA ALA A 214 14.48 4.30 -16.21
C ALA A 214 14.16 5.15 -17.44
N ALA A 215 14.70 6.38 -17.48
CA ALA A 215 14.45 7.26 -18.60
C ALA A 215 14.82 6.46 -19.83
N LYS A 216 13.83 6.15 -20.70
CA LYS A 216 14.12 5.59 -22.02
C LYS A 216 14.97 6.65 -22.70
N VAL A 217 16.29 6.51 -22.62
CA VAL A 217 17.21 7.30 -23.42
C VAL A 217 16.83 6.95 -24.84
N SER A 218 16.10 7.85 -25.47
CA SER A 218 15.76 7.71 -26.88
C SER A 218 17.06 7.96 -27.62
N ILE A 219 17.83 6.90 -27.83
CA ILE A 219 19.04 6.93 -28.64
C ILE A 219 18.56 7.09 -30.08
N PHE A 220 18.35 8.34 -30.50
CA PHE A 220 18.24 8.66 -31.91
C PHE A 220 19.63 8.50 -32.51
N THR A 221 19.89 7.36 -33.15
CA THR A 221 21.06 7.22 -34.01
C THR A 221 20.96 8.27 -35.11
N ARG A 222 21.80 9.31 -35.04
CA ARG A 222 22.01 10.19 -36.19
C ARG A 222 22.72 9.37 -37.26
N VAL A 223 21.96 8.79 -38.17
CA VAL A 223 22.49 8.29 -39.42
C VAL A 223 22.94 9.52 -40.22
N ARG A 224 24.25 9.81 -40.24
CA ARG A 224 24.81 10.71 -41.27
C ARG A 224 24.62 9.98 -42.59
N GLY A 225 23.72 10.53 -43.41
CA GLY A 225 23.24 9.89 -44.63
C GLY A 225 24.38 9.40 -45.52
N VAL A 226 24.31 8.12 -45.89
CA VAL A 226 24.64 7.75 -47.26
C VAL A 226 23.63 8.50 -48.14
N GLN A 227 24.11 9.26 -49.11
CA GLN A 227 23.27 9.92 -50.11
C GLN A 227 22.37 8.88 -50.78
N VAL A 228 21.13 8.78 -50.33
CA VAL A 228 20.09 8.13 -51.13
C VAL A 228 19.81 9.12 -52.24
N VAL A 229 20.31 8.80 -53.44
CA VAL A 229 19.97 9.50 -54.68
C VAL A 229 18.46 9.64 -54.69
N ALA A 230 17.96 10.87 -54.68
CA ALA A 230 16.54 11.16 -54.69
C ALA A 230 15.90 10.40 -55.86
N SER A 231 15.09 9.39 -55.55
CA SER A 231 14.28 8.75 -56.56
C SER A 231 13.37 9.83 -57.16
N VAL A 232 13.41 9.91 -58.49
CA VAL A 232 12.69 10.88 -59.32
C VAL A 232 11.28 11.07 -58.80
N SER A 233 10.87 12.33 -58.60
CA SER A 233 9.55 12.69 -58.10
C SER A 233 8.46 12.03 -58.93
N ASN A 234 7.71 11.11 -58.32
CA ASN A 234 6.57 10.45 -58.97
C ASN A 234 5.50 11.52 -59.27
N PRO A 235 5.22 11.83 -60.56
CA PRO A 235 4.28 12.88 -60.93
C PRO A 235 2.85 12.59 -60.46
N GLU A 236 2.49 11.31 -60.33
CA GLU A 236 1.17 10.82 -59.93
C GLU A 236 1.02 10.67 -58.40
N SER A 237 1.99 11.16 -57.62
CA SER A 237 1.81 11.21 -56.17
C SER A 237 0.76 12.26 -55.84
N ALA A 238 -0.22 11.90 -55.00
CA ALA A 238 -1.25 12.81 -54.49
C ALA A 238 -0.68 14.13 -53.93
N SER A 239 0.55 14.12 -53.40
CA SER A 239 1.23 15.35 -52.93
C SER A 239 1.79 16.24 -54.05
N MET A 240 2.16 15.68 -55.21
CA MET A 240 2.61 16.42 -56.39
C MET A 240 1.42 16.95 -57.20
N GLU A 241 0.38 16.13 -57.38
CA GLU A 241 -0.88 16.55 -58.01
C GLU A 241 -1.51 17.73 -57.24
N TYR A 242 -1.51 17.66 -55.89
CA TYR A 242 -1.99 18.75 -55.05
C TYR A 242 -1.16 20.03 -55.20
N ARG A 243 0.17 19.91 -55.30
CA ARG A 243 1.07 21.06 -55.51
C ARG A 243 0.96 21.67 -56.90
N GLN A 244 0.67 20.87 -57.92
CA GLN A 244 0.44 21.34 -59.29
C GLN A 244 -0.95 21.98 -59.43
N ALA A 245 -1.97 21.43 -58.76
CA ALA A 245 -3.32 21.98 -58.72
C ALA A 245 -3.36 23.33 -57.98
N GLN A 246 -2.52 23.52 -56.96
CA GLN A 246 -2.33 24.81 -56.31
C GLN A 246 -1.24 25.62 -57.01
N GLY A 247 -1.57 26.07 -58.23
CA GLY A 247 -0.80 27.06 -58.98
C GLY A 247 -0.43 28.26 -58.10
N MET A 248 0.81 28.70 -58.25
CA MET A 248 1.50 29.69 -57.42
C MET A 248 0.65 30.90 -57.04
N SER A 249 0.50 31.14 -55.73
CA SER A 249 0.53 32.49 -55.18
C SER A 249 1.00 32.46 -53.73
N ARG A 250 2.28 32.77 -53.53
CA ARG A 250 2.82 33.10 -52.21
C ARG A 250 2.34 34.50 -51.86
N THR A 251 1.15 34.62 -51.28
CA THR A 251 0.75 35.68 -50.35
C THR A 251 -0.74 35.53 -50.07
N ASN A 252 -1.07 34.90 -48.93
CA ASN A 252 -1.96 35.47 -47.91
C ASN A 252 -2.43 34.38 -46.95
N LYS A 253 -2.22 34.64 -45.65
CA LYS A 253 -2.87 33.92 -44.57
C LYS A 253 -4.37 34.22 -44.65
N LEU A 254 -5.16 33.28 -45.19
CA LEU A 254 -6.57 33.19 -44.88
C LEU A 254 -6.93 31.73 -44.65
N LYS A 255 -7.61 31.49 -43.53
CA LYS A 255 -8.26 30.24 -43.15
C LYS A 255 -9.07 29.72 -44.34
N CYS A 256 -8.57 28.70 -45.03
CA CYS A 256 -9.40 27.98 -45.98
C CYS A 256 -10.48 27.24 -45.20
N PRO A 257 -11.77 27.40 -45.53
CA PRO A 257 -12.76 26.44 -45.10
C PRO A 257 -12.42 25.15 -45.85
N LEU A 258 -12.01 24.19 -45.06
CA LEU A 258 -11.90 22.79 -45.42
C LEU A 258 -13.19 22.44 -46.22
N MET A 259 -13.05 22.11 -47.51
CA MET A 259 -14.09 21.49 -48.34
C MET A 259 -13.59 20.11 -48.74
N PRO A 260 -14.42 19.06 -48.68
CA PRO A 260 -14.02 17.75 -49.16
C PRO A 260 -13.82 17.81 -50.70
N PRO A 261 -12.89 17.01 -51.25
CA PRO A 261 -12.68 16.91 -52.69
C PRO A 261 -13.96 16.46 -53.39
N ALA A 262 -14.17 16.87 -54.64
CA ALA A 262 -15.40 16.62 -55.42
C ALA A 262 -15.75 15.14 -55.60
N CYS A 263 -14.81 14.23 -55.32
CA CYS A 263 -14.96 12.79 -55.42
C CYS A 263 -15.29 12.12 -54.07
N ALA A 264 -15.58 12.89 -53.02
CA ALA A 264 -15.87 12.34 -51.70
C ALA A 264 -17.27 11.71 -51.65
N THR A 265 -17.33 10.42 -51.31
CA THR A 265 -18.59 9.70 -51.11
C THR A 265 -19.24 10.16 -49.80
N SER A 266 -20.44 10.73 -49.87
CA SER A 266 -21.23 11.08 -48.68
C SER A 266 -22.05 9.87 -48.23
N LEU A 267 -21.80 9.38 -47.01
CA LEU A 267 -22.63 8.36 -46.37
C LEU A 267 -23.65 9.02 -45.44
N THR A 268 -24.86 8.47 -45.38
CA THR A 268 -25.86 8.89 -44.38
C THR A 268 -25.45 8.39 -42.98
N PRO A 269 -25.91 9.04 -41.89
CA PRO A 269 -25.51 8.67 -40.53
C PRO A 269 -25.71 7.19 -40.21
N ASP A 270 -26.84 6.61 -40.67
CA ASP A 270 -27.19 5.21 -40.41
C ASP A 270 -26.20 4.22 -41.08
N GLN A 271 -25.74 4.54 -42.30
CA GLN A 271 -24.73 3.73 -43.02
C GLN A 271 -23.33 3.81 -42.40
N LEU A 272 -23.02 4.91 -41.71
CA LEU A 272 -21.79 5.09 -40.95
C LEU A 272 -21.79 4.26 -39.66
N THR A 273 -22.91 4.22 -38.95
CA THR A 273 -23.08 3.36 -37.76
C THR A 273 -22.99 1.88 -38.10
N ASP A 274 -23.63 1.44 -39.20
CA ASP A 274 -23.58 0.03 -39.62
C ASP A 274 -22.18 -0.40 -40.08
N SER A 275 -21.41 0.53 -40.64
CA SER A 275 -20.01 0.29 -41.02
C SER A 275 -19.04 0.27 -39.82
N LEU A 276 -19.26 1.12 -38.81
CA LEU A 276 -18.45 1.15 -37.58
C LEU A 276 -18.69 -0.08 -36.69
N LEU A 277 -19.90 -0.63 -36.72
CA LEU A 277 -20.28 -1.86 -36.00
C LEU A 277 -19.90 -3.14 -36.76
N GLY A 278 -19.32 -3.03 -37.97
CA GLY A 278 -18.82 -4.16 -38.77
C GLY A 278 -19.91 -5.00 -39.45
N LEU A 279 -21.12 -4.47 -39.62
CA LEU A 279 -22.28 -5.18 -40.16
C LEU A 279 -22.44 -5.05 -41.68
N SER A 280 -21.54 -4.32 -42.35
CA SER A 280 -21.51 -4.17 -43.82
C SER A 280 -20.20 -4.67 -44.41
N SER A 281 -20.27 -5.59 -45.38
CA SER A 281 -19.12 -6.29 -45.97
C SER A 281 -18.48 -5.58 -47.18
N SER A 282 -18.88 -4.34 -47.51
CA SER A 282 -18.56 -3.72 -48.80
C SER A 282 -17.67 -2.46 -48.77
N ILE A 283 -16.86 -2.22 -47.73
CA ILE A 283 -15.99 -1.04 -47.68
C ILE A 283 -14.53 -1.41 -47.35
N ASN A 284 -13.62 -1.15 -48.29
CA ASN A 284 -12.17 -1.28 -48.10
C ASN A 284 -11.65 -0.18 -47.15
N PHE A 285 -10.91 -0.58 -46.10
CA PHE A 285 -10.36 0.29 -45.03
C PHE A 285 -9.21 1.23 -45.47
N ARG A 286 -9.34 1.93 -46.60
CA ARG A 286 -8.47 3.05 -46.99
C ARG A 286 -9.21 4.38 -47.07
N THR A 287 -10.20 4.58 -46.20
CA THR A 287 -11.04 5.79 -46.23
C THR A 287 -10.74 6.67 -45.03
N VAL A 288 -10.23 7.89 -45.28
CA VAL A 288 -10.13 8.94 -44.27
C VAL A 288 -11.53 9.53 -44.09
N VAL A 289 -12.15 9.31 -42.92
CA VAL A 289 -13.47 9.85 -42.59
C VAL A 289 -13.32 11.31 -42.19
N TRP A 290 -14.14 12.16 -42.80
CA TRP A 290 -14.06 13.60 -42.64
C TRP A 290 -15.27 14.11 -41.85
N CYS A 291 -15.13 14.24 -40.52
CA CYS A 291 -16.18 14.80 -39.67
C CYS A 291 -16.12 16.33 -39.65
N GLY A 292 -16.94 16.97 -40.47
CA GLY A 292 -17.17 18.41 -40.39
C GLY A 292 -17.91 18.78 -39.11
N HIS A 293 -17.19 19.26 -38.10
CA HIS A 293 -17.80 19.91 -36.94
C HIS A 293 -18.38 21.26 -37.38
N GLN A 294 -19.70 21.36 -37.59
CA GLN A 294 -20.37 22.66 -37.62
C GLN A 294 -20.45 23.21 -36.19
N ARG A 295 -19.51 24.10 -35.85
CA ARG A 295 -19.63 24.97 -34.68
C ARG A 295 -20.87 25.84 -34.87
N CYS A 296 -21.87 25.59 -34.02
CA CYS A 296 -22.97 26.52 -33.77
C CYS A 296 -22.41 27.89 -33.35
N ASN A 297 -22.85 28.95 -34.02
CA ASN A 297 -22.75 30.32 -33.54
C ASN A 297 -23.97 31.11 -34.05
N GLY A 298 -24.71 31.72 -33.12
CA GLY A 298 -25.50 32.93 -33.40
C GLY A 298 -27.00 32.76 -33.61
N SER A 299 -27.76 32.79 -32.51
CA SER A 299 -28.91 33.67 -32.26
C SER A 299 -30.10 33.76 -33.25
N GLN A 300 -31.28 33.50 -32.66
CA GLN A 300 -32.64 33.96 -33.00
C GLN A 300 -33.42 33.20 -34.09
N HIS A 301 -34.29 32.28 -33.65
CA HIS A 301 -35.74 32.51 -33.75
C HIS A 301 -36.53 31.65 -32.76
N ARG A 302 -37.43 32.31 -32.02
CA ARG A 302 -38.50 31.72 -31.21
C ARG A 302 -39.30 30.69 -32.01
N ARG A 303 -39.69 29.58 -31.36
CA ARG A 303 -41.08 29.12 -31.31
C ARG A 303 -41.27 28.13 -30.16
N THR A 304 -42.05 28.59 -29.19
CA THR A 304 -42.82 27.80 -28.23
C THR A 304 -43.69 26.76 -28.94
N TYR A 305 -43.91 25.59 -28.34
CA TYR A 305 -45.23 25.14 -27.86
C TYR A 305 -45.11 23.79 -27.14
N ARG A 306 -45.76 23.73 -25.97
CA ARG A 306 -46.26 22.61 -25.16
C ARG A 306 -45.64 21.22 -25.32
#